data_AF-A0A6A9TAF2-F1
#
_entry.id   AF-A0A6A9TAF2-F1
#
_cell.length_a   1.000
_cell.length_b   1.000
_cell.length_c   1.000
_cell.angle_alpha   90.00
_cell.angle_beta   90.00
_cell.angle_gamma   90.00
#
_symmetry.space_group_name_H-M   'P 1'
#
loop_
_entity.id
_entity.type
_entity.pdbx_description
1 polymer ?
#
loop_
_entity_poly.entity_id
_entity_poly.type
_entity_poly.pdbx_seq_one_letter_code
_entity_poly.pdbx_strand_id
1 'polypeptide(L)'
;HASGAAPIAPVTRDEDRAMGRTNDALAYGGEVHLQVARDDDRFDQIVSTAREEYGTPFVEVFEDAGWDFYEVDESVFAPATVTVDVVDGPVYTVGETDEELLAESFGYR
;
A
#
# COMPACT_ATOMS: atom_id res chain seq x y z
N HIS A 1 -7.27 -18.34 1.11
CA HIS A 1 -7.79 -17.53 2.25
C HIS A 1 -7.06 -16.21 2.29
N ALA A 2 -7.59 -15.18 2.96
CA ALA A 2 -6.92 -13.89 3.08
C ALA A 2 -7.23 -13.25 4.44
N SER A 3 -6.24 -12.56 5.00
CA SER A 3 -6.38 -11.66 6.15
C SER A 3 -5.44 -10.47 5.97
N GLY A 4 -5.76 -9.33 6.55
CA GLY A 4 -4.86 -8.18 6.53
C GLY A 4 -5.13 -7.22 7.66
N ALA A 5 -4.16 -6.34 7.89
CA ALA A 5 -4.21 -5.27 8.87
C ALA A 5 -3.58 -4.01 8.27
N ALA A 6 -4.02 -2.85 8.73
CA ALA A 6 -3.44 -1.56 8.39
C ALA A 6 -3.68 -0.59 9.55
N PRO A 7 -2.82 0.42 9.74
CA PRO A 7 -3.06 1.49 10.69
C PRO A 7 -4.32 2.28 10.33
N ILE A 8 -5.00 2.82 11.34
CA ILE A 8 -6.10 3.77 11.12
C ILE A 8 -5.48 5.16 10.95
N ALA A 9 -5.65 5.75 9.76
CA ALA A 9 -5.21 7.10 9.47
C ALA A 9 -5.82 8.14 10.42
N PRO A 10 -5.05 9.15 10.89
CA PRO A 10 -5.58 10.22 11.71
C PRO A 10 -6.60 11.08 10.95
N VAL A 11 -7.76 11.27 11.57
CA VAL A 11 -8.86 12.05 10.99
C VAL A 11 -8.47 13.50 10.77
N THR A 12 -8.97 14.07 9.68
CA THR A 12 -8.82 15.48 9.32
C THR A 12 -10.12 15.99 8.69
N ARG A 13 -10.31 17.31 8.64
CA ARG A 13 -11.46 17.96 7.97
C ARG A 13 -11.18 18.30 6.50
N ASP A 14 -9.94 18.15 6.09
CA ASP A 14 -9.46 18.36 4.74
C ASP A 14 -9.62 17.04 3.98
N GLU A 15 -10.53 17.01 3.00
CA GLU A 15 -10.93 15.78 2.29
C GLU A 15 -9.77 15.21 1.47
N ASP A 16 -9.00 16.08 0.84
CA ASP A 16 -7.82 15.75 0.03
C ASP A 16 -6.75 15.06 0.90
N ARG A 17 -6.46 15.62 2.07
CA ARG A 17 -5.57 14.99 3.05
C ARG A 17 -6.15 13.72 3.65
N ALA A 18 -7.46 13.65 3.87
CA ALA A 18 -8.10 12.45 4.40
C ALA A 18 -7.92 11.28 3.42
N MET A 19 -8.19 11.53 2.14
CA MET A 19 -7.98 10.57 1.06
C MET A 19 -6.52 10.10 1.02
N GLY A 20 -5.57 11.04 0.96
CA GLY A 20 -4.14 10.71 0.91
C GLY A 20 -3.71 9.82 2.07
N ARG A 21 -4.02 10.22 3.30
CA ARG A 21 -3.66 9.44 4.50
C ARG A 21 -4.29 8.06 4.54
N THR A 22 -5.53 7.91 4.09
CA THR A 22 -6.18 6.59 4.08
C THR A 22 -5.55 5.64 3.06
N ASN A 23 -5.08 6.14 1.93
CA ASN A 23 -4.34 5.34 0.95
C ASN A 23 -2.92 5.05 1.44
N ASP A 24 -2.23 6.04 2.00
CA ASP A 24 -0.90 5.88 2.60
C ASP A 24 -0.91 4.82 3.71
N ALA A 25 -1.97 4.75 4.52
CA ALA A 25 -2.14 3.72 5.54
C ALA A 25 -2.10 2.29 4.96
N LEU A 26 -2.61 2.09 3.73
CA LEU A 26 -2.56 0.79 3.04
C LEU A 26 -1.22 0.60 2.32
N ALA A 27 -0.78 1.60 1.57
CA ALA A 27 0.41 1.53 0.74
C ALA A 27 1.70 1.42 1.55
N TYR A 28 1.74 2.03 2.73
CA TYR A 28 2.95 2.09 3.56
C TYR A 28 2.79 1.35 4.89
N GLY A 29 1.57 1.03 5.31
CA GLY A 29 1.30 0.29 6.56
C GLY A 29 0.45 -0.96 6.41
N GLY A 30 -0.02 -1.29 5.20
CA GLY A 30 -0.88 -2.44 4.97
C GLY A 30 -0.09 -3.74 4.93
N GLU A 31 -0.47 -4.67 5.80
CA GLU A 31 0.09 -6.02 5.83
C GLU A 31 -1.00 -7.03 5.44
N VAL A 32 -0.72 -7.86 4.44
CA VAL A 32 -1.67 -8.87 3.95
C VAL A 32 -1.04 -10.27 4.02
N HIS A 33 -1.80 -11.23 4.52
CA HIS A 33 -1.48 -12.65 4.42
C HIS A 33 -2.46 -13.32 3.45
N LEU A 34 -1.93 -13.88 2.38
CA LEU A 34 -2.65 -14.60 1.35
C LEU A 34 -2.31 -16.08 1.42
N GLN A 35 -3.31 -16.95 1.31
CA GLN A 35 -3.11 -18.37 1.05
C GLN A 35 -3.61 -18.69 -0.36
N VAL A 36 -2.72 -19.19 -1.21
CA VAL A 36 -2.93 -19.41 -2.65
C VAL A 36 -2.74 -20.89 -3.02
N ALA A 37 -3.42 -21.34 -4.06
CA ALA A 37 -3.40 -22.75 -4.48
C ALA A 37 -2.21 -23.11 -5.39
N ARG A 38 -1.51 -22.12 -5.96
CA ARG A 38 -0.42 -22.31 -6.92
C ARG A 38 0.64 -21.26 -6.71
N ASP A 39 1.88 -21.66 -6.96
CA ASP A 39 3.04 -20.79 -6.99
C ASP A 39 3.04 -19.89 -8.24
N ASP A 40 3.66 -18.72 -8.14
CA ASP A 40 3.76 -17.73 -9.21
C ASP A 40 5.00 -16.85 -9.00
N ASP A 41 5.68 -16.48 -10.08
CA ASP A 41 6.91 -15.68 -10.04
C ASP A 41 6.66 -14.18 -9.93
N ARG A 42 5.40 -13.73 -9.96
CA ARG A 42 5.01 -12.31 -9.92
C ARG A 42 4.58 -11.83 -8.54
N PHE A 43 4.79 -12.62 -7.48
CA PHE A 43 4.38 -12.20 -6.14
C PHE A 43 5.08 -10.91 -5.69
N ASP A 44 6.30 -10.65 -6.14
CA ASP A 44 7.02 -9.40 -5.87
C ASP A 44 6.35 -8.15 -6.48
N GLN A 45 5.43 -8.32 -7.44
CA GLN A 45 4.74 -7.22 -8.12
C GLN A 45 3.42 -6.83 -7.45
N ILE A 46 3.03 -7.43 -6.33
CA ILE A 46 1.73 -7.16 -5.68
C ILE A 46 1.82 -6.21 -4.49
N VAL A 47 2.98 -5.59 -4.28
CA VAL A 47 3.28 -4.67 -3.17
C VAL A 47 3.54 -3.26 -3.68
N SER A 48 3.30 -2.26 -2.83
CA SER A 48 3.53 -0.84 -3.15
C SER A 48 5.00 -0.55 -3.47
N THR A 49 5.94 -1.21 -2.79
CA THR A 49 7.40 -1.10 -3.00
C THR A 49 7.86 -1.45 -4.41
N ALA A 50 7.03 -2.13 -5.19
CA ALA A 50 7.31 -2.46 -6.59
C ALA A 50 6.87 -1.36 -7.58
N ARG A 51 6.31 -0.24 -7.10
CA ARG A 51 5.76 0.83 -7.94
C ARG A 51 6.72 2.00 -8.06
N GLU A 52 6.65 2.71 -9.18
CA GLU A 52 7.53 3.86 -9.45
C GLU A 52 7.23 5.03 -8.49
N GLU A 53 5.97 5.15 -8.06
CA GLU A 53 5.45 6.16 -7.17
C GLU A 53 5.74 5.88 -5.69
N TYR A 54 6.30 4.70 -5.36
CA TYR A 54 6.65 4.36 -3.98
C TYR A 54 7.57 5.42 -3.37
N GLY A 55 7.26 5.83 -2.14
CA GLY A 55 7.96 6.92 -1.47
C GLY A 55 7.26 8.28 -1.60
N THR A 56 6.19 8.36 -2.38
CA THR A 56 5.42 9.60 -2.60
C THR A 56 4.09 9.52 -1.85
N PRO A 57 3.78 10.45 -0.93
CA PRO A 57 2.47 10.49 -0.28
C PRO A 57 1.34 10.58 -1.30
N PHE A 58 0.25 9.84 -1.09
CA PHE A 58 -0.85 9.77 -2.05
C PHE A 58 -1.49 11.13 -2.34
N VAL A 59 -1.46 12.08 -1.39
CA VAL A 59 -1.92 13.44 -1.66
C VAL A 59 -1.14 14.09 -2.81
N GLU A 60 0.19 13.87 -2.88
CA GLU A 60 1.04 14.39 -3.95
C GLU A 60 0.78 13.65 -5.27
N VAL A 61 0.61 12.32 -5.22
CA VAL A 61 0.24 11.51 -6.40
C VAL A 61 -1.07 12.03 -7.04
N PHE A 62 -2.07 12.31 -6.22
CA PHE A 62 -3.36 12.83 -6.70
C PHE A 62 -3.29 14.30 -7.14
N GLU A 63 -2.46 15.13 -6.48
CA GLU A 63 -2.22 16.51 -6.90
C GLU A 63 -1.54 16.57 -8.29
N ASP A 64 -0.54 15.71 -8.53
CA ASP A 64 0.17 15.59 -9.81
C ASP A 64 -0.75 15.10 -10.94
N ALA A 65 -1.72 14.24 -10.62
CA ALA A 65 -2.79 13.79 -11.52
C ALA A 65 -3.95 14.80 -11.64
N GLY A 66 -3.81 16.03 -11.11
CA GLY A 66 -4.86 17.04 -11.19
C GLY A 66 -6.18 16.65 -10.55
N TRP A 67 -6.15 15.74 -9.57
CA TRP A 67 -7.32 15.13 -8.93
C TRP A 67 -8.21 14.31 -9.87
N ASP A 68 -7.70 13.89 -11.04
CA ASP A 68 -8.36 12.94 -11.92
C ASP A 68 -7.94 11.50 -11.57
N PHE A 69 -8.86 10.75 -10.96
CA PHE A 69 -8.61 9.35 -10.59
C PHE A 69 -8.24 8.47 -11.80
N TYR A 70 -8.70 8.81 -13.01
CA TYR A 70 -8.35 8.05 -14.22
C TYR A 70 -6.93 8.32 -14.71
N GLU A 71 -6.28 9.39 -14.22
CA GLU A 71 -4.88 9.71 -14.52
C GLU A 71 -3.92 9.08 -13.48
N VAL A 72 -4.43 8.53 -12.37
CA VAL A 72 -3.64 7.78 -11.39
C VAL A 72 -3.47 6.34 -11.86
N ASP A 73 -2.23 5.85 -11.92
CA ASP A 73 -1.93 4.47 -12.29
C ASP A 73 -2.53 3.50 -11.28
N GLU A 74 -3.27 2.48 -11.72
CA GLU A 74 -3.96 1.54 -10.82
C GLU A 74 -3.00 0.73 -9.94
N SER A 75 -1.75 0.59 -10.38
CA SER A 75 -0.75 -0.22 -9.71
C SER A 75 -0.28 0.40 -8.40
N VAL A 76 -0.42 1.72 -8.21
CA VAL A 76 -0.07 2.40 -6.95
C VAL A 76 -0.90 1.91 -5.76
N PHE A 77 -2.11 1.38 -6.03
CA PHE A 77 -3.00 0.82 -5.02
C PHE A 77 -2.61 -0.62 -4.65
N ALA A 78 -1.52 -0.75 -3.91
CA ALA A 78 -1.02 -2.03 -3.41
C ALA A 78 -0.69 -1.95 -1.90
N PRO A 79 -0.78 -3.06 -1.15
CA PRO A 79 -0.35 -3.10 0.25
C PRO A 79 1.16 -2.93 0.40
N ALA A 80 1.60 -2.51 1.58
CA ALA A 80 3.02 -2.37 1.92
C ALA A 80 3.76 -3.72 1.90
N THR A 81 3.22 -4.70 2.62
CA THR A 81 3.80 -6.05 2.74
C THR A 81 2.77 -7.12 2.42
N VAL A 82 3.19 -8.16 1.69
CA VAL A 82 2.39 -9.37 1.50
C VAL A 82 3.18 -10.61 1.87
N THR A 83 2.57 -11.47 2.70
CA THR A 83 3.01 -12.86 2.91
C THR A 83 2.10 -13.80 2.12
N VAL A 84 2.67 -14.60 1.24
CA VAL A 84 1.97 -15.57 0.38
C VAL A 84 2.33 -16.99 0.82
N ASP A 85 1.35 -17.71 1.37
CA ASP A 85 1.40 -19.12 1.74
C ASP A 85 0.85 -19.98 0.60
N VAL A 86 1.71 -20.70 -0.12
CA VAL A 86 1.31 -21.62 -1.19
C VAL A 86 0.93 -22.97 -0.57
N VAL A 87 -0.30 -23.43 -0.81
CA VAL A 87 -0.78 -24.73 -0.30
C VAL A 87 0.14 -25.86 -0.77
N ASP A 88 0.63 -26.66 0.19
CA ASP A 88 1.61 -27.73 -0.02
C ASP A 88 2.92 -27.26 -0.69
N GLY A 89 3.24 -25.97 -0.52
CA GLY A 89 4.35 -25.29 -1.19
C GLY A 89 5.11 -24.31 -0.28
N PRO A 90 5.88 -23.40 -0.90
CA PRO A 90 6.66 -22.40 -0.18
C PRO A 90 5.83 -21.28 0.43
N VAL A 91 6.47 -20.50 1.31
CA VAL A 91 5.95 -19.23 1.81
C VAL A 91 6.88 -18.11 1.37
N TYR A 92 6.32 -17.04 0.82
CA TYR A 92 7.03 -15.85 0.37
C TYR A 92 6.60 -14.64 1.20
N THR A 93 7.54 -13.74 1.50
CA THR A 93 7.23 -12.41 2.03
C THR A 93 7.90 -11.38 1.12
N VAL A 94 7.11 -10.42 0.65
CA VAL A 94 7.51 -9.38 -0.29
C VAL A 94 7.04 -8.02 0.21
N GLY A 95 7.76 -6.98 -0.19
CA GLY A 95 7.54 -5.62 0.27
C GLY A 95 7.95 -5.39 1.72
N GLU A 96 7.66 -4.19 2.21
CA GLU A 96 7.94 -3.75 3.58
C GLU A 96 7.01 -2.59 3.96
N THR A 97 6.80 -2.40 5.27
CA THR A 97 6.11 -1.22 5.81
C THR A 97 7.08 -0.05 5.95
N ASP A 98 6.60 1.16 5.74
CA ASP A 98 7.38 2.41 5.85
C ASP A 98 6.81 3.31 6.97
N GLU A 99 7.33 3.11 8.18
CA GLU A 99 6.89 3.87 9.36
C GLU A 99 7.26 5.36 9.27
N GLU A 100 8.37 5.71 8.61
CA GLU A 100 8.82 7.10 8.46
C GLU A 100 7.89 7.87 7.53
N LEU A 101 7.56 7.29 6.38
CA LEU A 101 6.65 7.87 5.41
C LEU A 101 5.20 7.96 5.94
N LEU A 102 4.76 6.96 6.71
CA LEU A 102 3.47 7.03 7.42
C LEU A 102 3.45 8.18 8.42
N ALA A 103 4.51 8.35 9.22
CA ALA A 103 4.59 9.43 10.19
C ALA A 103 4.55 10.81 9.49
N GLU A 104 5.25 10.96 8.37
CA GLU A 104 5.21 12.16 7.53
C GLU A 104 3.79 12.44 7.00
N SER A 105 3.15 11.47 6.34
CA SER A 105 1.77 11.58 5.83
C SER A 105 0.77 11.94 6.93
N PHE A 106 0.93 11.33 8.10
CA PHE A 106 0.05 11.53 9.24
C PHE A 106 0.32 12.84 9.98
N GLY A 107 1.45 13.50 9.70
CA GLY A 107 1.86 14.75 10.34
C GLY A 107 2.41 14.56 11.76
N TYR A 108 2.96 13.38 12.05
CA TYR A 108 3.69 13.09 13.29
C TYR A 108 5.19 13.25 13.01
N ARG A 109 5.80 14.32 13.50
CA ARG A 109 7.26 14.50 13.52
C ARG A 109 7.69 14.97 14.90
#